data_AF-F8GCY4-F1
#
_entry.id   AF-F8GCY4-F1
#
_cell.length_a   1.000
_cell.length_b   1.000
_cell.length_c   1.000
_cell.angle_alpha   90.00
_cell.angle_beta   90.00
_cell.angle_gamma   90.00
#
_symmetry.space_group_name_H-M   'P 1'
#
loop_
_entity.id
_entity.type
_entity.pdbx_description
1 polymer ?
#
loop_
_entity_poly.entity_id
_entity_poly.type
_entity_poly.pdbx_seq_one_letter_code
_entity_poly.pdbx_strand_id
1 'polypeptide(L)'
;MTKQHFTDKYLRFTEETNALDYLERAGEFIGQAMTDENAWKWVVLSLHGALYGFAIAACKDSDYQSVVKITKKGHERLITLDEALESCQDANWMGTLHGGLPLNLSESQVDSIRRLKETLRNSFEHYIPGSWSIELHGLPRISMDVLDVIHFLAIETFRYQRLNQAQQEKIKAMLFQSKQLLEESSLHLELLAAERADKAES
;
A
#
# COMPACT_ATOMS: atom_id res chain seq x y z
N MET A 1 -11.52 -37.12 36.88
CA MET A 1 -10.78 -36.07 36.16
C MET A 1 -11.58 -35.66 34.95
N THR A 2 -12.23 -34.49 35.00
CA THR A 2 -13.01 -33.95 33.87
C THR A 2 -12.03 -33.42 32.84
N LYS A 3 -12.01 -33.99 31.63
CA LYS A 3 -11.21 -33.45 30.52
C LYS A 3 -11.76 -32.06 30.17
N GLN A 4 -11.02 -31.01 30.50
CA GLN A 4 -11.29 -29.69 29.94
C GLN A 4 -11.05 -29.78 28.42
N HIS A 5 -12.11 -29.57 27.65
CA HIS A 5 -11.99 -29.36 26.22
C HIS A 5 -11.48 -27.93 26.00
N PHE A 6 -10.26 -27.81 25.48
CA PHE A 6 -9.76 -26.56 24.94
C PHE A 6 -10.31 -26.37 23.53
N THR A 7 -10.87 -25.18 23.27
CA THR A 7 -11.19 -24.71 21.92
C THR A 7 -10.06 -23.82 21.43
N ASP A 8 -9.46 -24.19 20.31
CA ASP A 8 -8.42 -23.39 19.68
C ASP A 8 -9.00 -22.04 19.20
N LYS A 9 -8.24 -20.97 19.41
CA LYS A 9 -8.57 -19.63 18.93
C LYS A 9 -7.80 -19.35 17.65
N TYR A 10 -8.52 -19.16 16.54
CA TYR A 10 -7.94 -18.86 15.22
C TYR A 10 -8.13 -17.38 14.86
N LEU A 11 -7.07 -16.77 14.31
CA LEU A 11 -7.16 -15.48 13.64
C LEU A 11 -7.52 -15.71 12.17
N ARG A 12 -8.47 -14.93 11.64
CA ARG A 12 -8.94 -15.06 10.25
C ARG A 12 -8.79 -13.74 9.53
N PHE A 13 -8.35 -13.83 8.28
CA PHE A 13 -8.26 -12.70 7.37
C PHE A 13 -8.91 -13.05 6.03
N THR A 14 -9.60 -12.08 5.44
CA THR A 14 -9.82 -12.01 3.99
C THR A 14 -8.73 -11.17 3.34
N GLU A 15 -8.70 -11.13 2.02
CA GLU A 15 -7.81 -10.27 1.24
C GLU A 15 -7.97 -8.80 1.66
N GLU A 16 -9.22 -8.34 1.80
CA GLU A 16 -9.53 -6.96 2.18
C GLU A 16 -9.18 -6.67 3.64
N THR A 17 -9.48 -7.58 4.58
CA THR A 17 -9.15 -7.33 5.99
C THR A 17 -7.65 -7.40 6.24
N ASN A 18 -6.91 -8.19 5.46
CA ASN A 18 -5.45 -8.22 5.51
C ASN A 18 -4.84 -6.93 4.95
N ALA A 19 -5.35 -6.43 3.82
CA ALA A 19 -4.92 -5.14 3.27
C ALA A 19 -5.24 -3.97 4.21
N LEU A 20 -6.42 -4.01 4.85
CA LEU A 20 -6.81 -3.04 5.87
C LEU A 20 -5.90 -3.07 7.09
N ASP A 21 -5.54 -4.27 7.60
CA ASP A 21 -4.60 -4.39 8.72
C ASP A 21 -3.24 -3.77 8.40
N TYR A 22 -2.71 -4.00 7.18
CA TYR A 22 -1.49 -3.33 6.72
C TYR A 22 -1.64 -1.81 6.67
N LEU A 23 -2.77 -1.28 6.21
CA LEU A 23 -3.02 0.16 6.19
C LEU A 23 -3.12 0.75 7.61
N GLU A 24 -3.71 0.00 8.55
CA GLU A 24 -3.72 0.38 9.97
C GLU A 24 -2.31 0.46 10.54
N ARG A 25 -1.47 -0.56 10.25
CA ARG A 25 -0.05 -0.53 10.65
C ARG A 25 0.66 0.68 10.03
N ALA A 26 0.39 1.00 8.76
CA ALA A 26 1.00 2.14 8.09
C ALA A 26 0.67 3.46 8.80
N GLY A 27 -0.59 3.71 9.12
CA GLY A 27 -0.99 4.91 9.86
C GLY A 27 -0.33 5.01 11.24
N GLU A 28 -0.28 3.90 11.99
CA GLU A 28 0.39 3.86 13.29
C GLU A 28 1.90 4.18 13.19
N PHE A 29 2.58 3.59 12.20
CA PHE A 29 4.01 3.81 12.01
C PHE A 29 4.33 5.19 11.43
N ILE A 30 3.43 5.78 10.63
CA ILE A 30 3.55 7.17 10.19
C ILE A 30 3.55 8.11 11.41
N GLY A 31 2.65 7.89 12.37
CA GLY A 31 2.64 8.64 13.63
C GLY A 31 3.94 8.46 14.43
N GLN A 32 4.47 7.24 14.50
CA GLN A 32 5.74 6.97 15.20
C GLN A 32 6.95 7.60 14.50
N ALA A 33 6.96 7.61 13.16
CA ALA A 33 8.04 8.14 12.34
C ALA A 33 8.28 9.65 12.54
N MET A 34 7.31 10.36 13.12
CA MET A 34 7.47 11.77 13.50
C MET A 34 8.48 11.97 14.65
N THR A 35 8.80 10.91 15.40
CA THR A 35 9.71 10.96 16.56
C THR A 35 10.80 9.89 16.55
N ASP A 36 10.60 8.78 15.83
CA ASP A 36 11.58 7.71 15.64
C ASP A 36 11.77 7.41 14.16
N GLU A 37 12.90 7.81 13.59
CA GLU A 37 13.22 7.58 12.19
C GLU A 37 13.24 6.10 11.81
N ASN A 38 13.50 5.18 12.75
CA ASN A 38 13.48 3.75 12.46
C ASN A 38 12.09 3.24 12.08
N ALA A 39 11.03 3.95 12.50
CA ALA A 39 9.66 3.60 12.16
C ALA A 39 9.39 3.72 10.64
N TRP A 40 10.17 4.51 9.90
CA TRP A 40 10.06 4.60 8.43
C TRP A 40 10.26 3.27 7.72
N LYS A 41 11.06 2.36 8.30
CA LYS A 41 11.15 0.97 7.82
C LYS A 41 9.78 0.31 7.78
N TRP A 42 9.03 0.45 8.88
CA TRP A 42 7.73 -0.17 9.03
C TRP A 42 6.66 0.54 8.21
N VAL A 43 6.75 1.87 8.05
CA VAL A 43 5.92 2.61 7.09
C VAL A 43 6.07 2.04 5.68
N VAL A 44 7.30 1.84 5.21
CA VAL A 44 7.55 1.28 3.87
C VAL A 44 6.95 -0.11 3.69
N LEU A 45 7.22 -1.02 4.64
CA LEU A 45 6.75 -2.41 4.56
C LEU A 45 5.22 -2.49 4.61
N SER A 46 4.61 -1.73 5.53
CA SER A 46 3.16 -1.71 5.70
C SER A 46 2.43 -1.06 4.54
N LEU A 47 2.92 0.07 4.00
CA LEU A 47 2.37 0.69 2.80
C LEU A 47 2.46 -0.22 1.58
N HIS A 48 3.60 -0.89 1.37
CA HIS A 48 3.72 -1.85 0.27
C HIS A 48 2.72 -3.02 0.44
N GLY A 49 2.59 -3.56 1.66
CA GLY A 49 1.63 -4.61 1.97
C GLY A 49 0.17 -4.19 1.71
N ALA A 50 -0.20 -2.98 2.14
CA ALA A 50 -1.53 -2.42 1.92
C ALA A 50 -1.81 -2.18 0.43
N LEU A 51 -0.89 -1.51 -0.28
CA LEU A 51 -0.99 -1.23 -1.71
C LEU A 51 -1.19 -2.51 -2.51
N TYR A 52 -0.36 -3.53 -2.23
CA TYR A 52 -0.45 -4.79 -2.93
C TYR A 52 -1.73 -5.57 -2.59
N GLY A 53 -2.12 -5.62 -1.32
CA GLY A 53 -3.36 -6.27 -0.90
C GLY A 53 -4.60 -5.65 -1.56
N PHE A 54 -4.70 -4.32 -1.59
CA PHE A 54 -5.81 -3.63 -2.25
C PHE A 54 -5.76 -3.74 -3.78
N ALA A 55 -4.57 -3.73 -4.40
CA ALA A 55 -4.43 -3.96 -5.84
C ALA A 55 -4.95 -5.36 -6.22
N ILE A 56 -4.58 -6.41 -5.48
CA ILE A 56 -5.08 -7.77 -5.68
C ILE A 56 -6.60 -7.83 -5.48
N ALA A 57 -7.11 -7.20 -4.42
CA ALA A 57 -8.55 -7.16 -4.14
C ALA A 57 -9.35 -6.43 -5.23
N ALA A 58 -8.76 -5.41 -5.88
CA ALA A 58 -9.37 -4.65 -6.96
C ALA A 58 -9.35 -5.40 -8.30
N CYS A 59 -8.21 -6.01 -8.66
CA CYS A 59 -8.06 -6.65 -9.97
C CYS A 59 -8.61 -8.07 -10.05
N LYS A 60 -8.83 -8.75 -8.91
CA LYS A 60 -9.41 -10.10 -8.92
C LYS A 60 -10.86 -10.11 -9.40
N ASP A 61 -11.28 -11.25 -9.93
CA ASP A 61 -12.69 -11.55 -10.15
C ASP A 61 -13.31 -12.13 -8.85
N SER A 62 -14.48 -12.74 -8.99
CA SER A 62 -15.13 -13.61 -8.03
C SER A 62 -14.27 -14.84 -7.65
N ASP A 63 -13.29 -15.22 -8.47
CA ASP A 63 -12.35 -16.32 -8.24
C ASP A 63 -10.90 -15.81 -8.05
N TYR A 64 -10.19 -16.36 -7.06
CA TYR A 64 -8.77 -16.08 -6.82
C TYR A 64 -7.86 -16.52 -7.96
N GLN A 65 -8.30 -17.48 -8.79
CA GLN A 65 -7.50 -17.96 -9.92
C GLN A 65 -7.17 -16.86 -10.93
N SER A 66 -7.96 -15.79 -11.01
CA SER A 66 -7.68 -14.66 -11.91
C SER A 66 -6.39 -13.90 -11.56
N VAL A 67 -5.90 -14.06 -10.32
CA VAL A 67 -4.67 -13.44 -9.83
C VAL A 67 -3.56 -14.47 -9.57
N VAL A 68 -3.74 -15.73 -9.98
CA VAL A 68 -2.76 -16.80 -9.83
C VAL A 68 -2.28 -17.31 -11.19
N LYS A 69 -0.96 -17.38 -11.36
CA LYS A 69 -0.30 -17.95 -12.54
C LYS A 69 0.30 -19.31 -12.22
N ILE A 70 0.16 -20.26 -13.14
CA ILE A 70 0.84 -21.56 -13.05
C ILE A 70 2.18 -21.45 -13.77
N THR A 71 3.27 -21.68 -13.03
CA THR A 71 4.63 -21.69 -13.59
C THR A 71 4.83 -22.88 -14.54
N LYS A 72 5.87 -22.85 -15.38
CA LYS A 72 6.24 -23.98 -16.26
C LYS A 72 6.45 -25.31 -15.51
N LYS A 73 6.70 -25.26 -14.20
CA LYS A 73 6.91 -26.42 -13.32
C LYS A 73 5.62 -26.86 -12.58
N GLY A 74 4.47 -26.24 -12.87
CA GLY A 74 3.19 -26.57 -12.24
C GLY A 74 2.93 -25.92 -10.89
N HIS A 75 3.81 -25.04 -10.40
CA HIS A 75 3.58 -24.32 -9.15
C HIS A 75 2.71 -23.07 -9.37
N GLU A 76 1.72 -22.89 -8.52
CA GLU A 76 0.93 -21.66 -8.43
C GLU A 76 1.76 -20.50 -7.85
N ARG A 77 1.62 -19.32 -8.45
CA ARG A 77 2.25 -18.08 -8.00
C ARG A 77 1.27 -16.93 -8.16
N LEU A 78 1.10 -16.12 -7.12
CA LEU A 78 0.34 -14.89 -7.18
C LEU A 78 1.01 -13.89 -8.14
N ILE A 79 0.21 -13.13 -8.91
CA ILE A 79 0.71 -12.06 -9.79
C ILE A 79 1.48 -11.01 -9.00
N THR A 80 2.46 -10.36 -9.61
CA THR A 80 3.25 -9.30 -8.94
C THR A 80 2.42 -8.04 -8.70
N LEU A 81 2.95 -7.11 -7.90
CA LEU A 81 2.34 -5.79 -7.72
C LEU A 81 2.17 -5.06 -9.06
N ASP A 82 3.18 -5.11 -9.94
CA ASP A 82 3.12 -4.43 -11.24
C ASP A 82 2.01 -5.04 -12.11
N GLU A 83 1.92 -6.36 -12.16
CA GLU A 83 0.87 -7.07 -12.91
C GLU A 83 -0.53 -6.75 -12.36
N ALA A 84 -0.66 -6.63 -11.03
CA ALA A 84 -1.92 -6.24 -10.39
C ALA A 84 -2.29 -4.79 -10.72
N LEU A 85 -1.35 -3.85 -10.67
CA LEU A 85 -1.57 -2.45 -11.01
C LEU A 85 -1.84 -2.24 -12.50
N GLU A 86 -1.17 -2.98 -13.39
CA GLU A 86 -1.46 -3.00 -14.83
C GLU A 86 -2.91 -3.46 -15.08
N SER A 87 -3.34 -4.52 -14.39
CA SER A 87 -4.73 -4.99 -14.46
C SER A 87 -5.72 -3.96 -13.92
N CYS A 88 -5.36 -3.23 -12.86
CA CYS A 88 -6.18 -2.13 -12.33
C CYS A 88 -6.26 -0.92 -13.28
N GLN A 89 -5.31 -0.74 -14.21
CA GLN A 89 -5.31 0.34 -15.19
C GLN A 89 -6.04 -0.03 -16.50
N ASP A 90 -6.26 -1.33 -16.77
CA ASP A 90 -6.97 -1.77 -17.97
C ASP A 90 -8.47 -1.42 -17.92
N ALA A 91 -8.86 -0.43 -18.71
CA ALA A 91 -10.24 0.02 -18.81
C ALA A 91 -11.22 -1.08 -19.30
N ASN A 92 -10.76 -2.01 -20.14
CA ASN A 92 -11.61 -3.11 -20.60
C ASN A 92 -11.90 -4.09 -19.46
N TRP A 93 -10.89 -4.38 -18.65
CA TRP A 93 -11.04 -5.26 -17.51
C TRP A 93 -11.84 -4.60 -16.38
N MET A 94 -11.47 -3.39 -15.99
CA MET A 94 -12.08 -2.69 -14.86
C MET A 94 -13.51 -2.24 -15.15
N GLY A 95 -13.81 -1.88 -16.41
CA GLY A 95 -15.13 -1.50 -16.89
C GLY A 95 -16.12 -2.66 -17.06
N THR A 96 -15.74 -3.91 -16.77
CA THR A 96 -16.67 -5.06 -16.82
C THR A 96 -17.79 -4.99 -15.78
N LEU A 97 -17.60 -4.25 -14.68
CA LEU A 97 -18.61 -4.02 -13.66
C LEU A 97 -19.19 -2.60 -13.79
N HIS A 98 -20.50 -2.48 -13.54
CA HIS A 98 -21.15 -1.18 -13.57
C HIS A 98 -20.57 -0.24 -12.51
N GLY A 99 -20.08 0.93 -12.93
CA GLY A 99 -19.41 1.89 -12.06
C GLY A 99 -17.92 1.61 -11.82
N GLY A 100 -17.37 0.53 -12.40
CA GLY A 100 -15.95 0.21 -12.29
C GLY A 100 -15.08 1.27 -12.97
N LEU A 101 -14.09 1.77 -12.25
CA LEU A 101 -13.17 2.80 -12.73
C LEU A 101 -11.74 2.25 -12.84
N PRO A 102 -11.06 2.42 -14.00
CA PRO A 102 -9.66 2.10 -14.13
C PRO A 102 -8.81 3.07 -13.31
N LEU A 103 -7.77 2.55 -12.68
CA LEU A 103 -6.74 3.33 -12.02
C LEU A 103 -6.01 4.20 -13.05
N ASN A 104 -5.77 5.46 -12.71
CA ASN A 104 -4.92 6.35 -13.50
C ASN A 104 -3.86 6.94 -12.59
N LEU A 105 -2.59 6.64 -12.86
CA LEU A 105 -1.47 7.05 -12.03
C LEU A 105 -0.81 8.32 -12.60
N SER A 106 -0.53 9.29 -11.73
CA SER A 106 0.32 10.42 -12.08
C SER A 106 1.79 9.98 -12.19
N GLU A 107 2.63 10.78 -12.85
CA GLU A 107 4.07 10.52 -12.94
C GLU A 107 4.73 10.43 -11.55
N SER A 108 4.29 11.27 -10.59
CA SER A 108 4.76 11.23 -9.20
C SER A 108 4.39 9.90 -8.54
N GLN A 109 3.15 9.43 -8.71
CA GLN A 109 2.70 8.17 -8.13
C GLN A 109 3.45 6.97 -8.73
N VAL A 110 3.72 6.98 -10.05
CA VAL A 110 4.53 5.95 -10.70
C VAL A 110 5.93 5.91 -10.11
N ASP A 111 6.60 7.06 -9.96
CA ASP A 111 7.94 7.11 -9.36
C ASP A 111 7.94 6.67 -7.90
N SER A 112 6.98 7.15 -7.11
CA SER A 112 6.81 6.80 -5.69
C SER A 112 6.58 5.31 -5.49
N ILE A 113 5.72 4.67 -6.28
CA ILE A 113 5.49 3.21 -6.23
C ILE A 113 6.77 2.45 -6.61
N ARG A 114 7.47 2.88 -7.66
CA ARG A 114 8.73 2.28 -8.08
C ARG A 114 9.78 2.36 -6.96
N ARG A 115 9.98 3.54 -6.37
CA ARG A 115 10.92 3.74 -5.25
C ARG A 115 10.53 2.92 -4.02
N LEU A 116 9.24 2.86 -3.68
CA LEU A 116 8.72 2.05 -2.58
C LEU A 116 9.05 0.56 -2.78
N LYS A 117 8.69 -0.01 -3.93
CA LYS A 117 8.84 -1.44 -4.23
C LYS A 117 10.31 -1.83 -4.44
N GLU A 118 11.00 -1.15 -5.35
CA GLU A 118 12.28 -1.62 -5.91
C GLU A 118 13.47 -1.23 -5.05
N THR A 119 13.43 -0.04 -4.45
CA THR A 119 14.53 0.51 -3.66
C THR A 119 14.30 0.24 -2.17
N LEU A 120 13.21 0.76 -1.62
CA LEU A 120 13.02 0.79 -0.17
C LEU A 120 12.65 -0.58 0.39
N ARG A 121 11.52 -1.16 -0.04
CA ARG A 121 11.01 -2.45 0.47
C ARG A 121 12.01 -3.58 0.23
N ASN A 122 12.58 -3.68 -0.98
CA ASN A 122 13.57 -4.72 -1.28
C ASN A 122 14.79 -4.63 -0.37
N SER A 123 15.28 -3.43 -0.06
CA SER A 123 16.43 -3.26 0.84
C SER A 123 16.11 -3.65 2.29
N PHE A 124 14.86 -3.51 2.73
CA PHE A 124 14.42 -3.93 4.06
C PHE A 124 14.09 -5.42 4.18
N GLU A 125 13.52 -6.03 3.13
CA GLU A 125 13.12 -7.45 3.14
C GLU A 125 14.26 -8.39 2.75
N HIS A 126 15.05 -8.01 1.73
CA HIS A 126 16.16 -8.79 1.21
C HIS A 126 17.47 -8.20 1.72
N TYR A 127 17.76 -8.43 2.99
CA TYR A 127 18.99 -7.96 3.61
C TYR A 127 20.21 -8.59 2.92
N ILE A 128 20.92 -7.79 2.11
CA ILE A 128 22.26 -8.11 1.62
C ILE A 128 23.24 -7.63 2.70
N PRO A 129 24.11 -8.48 3.25
CA PRO A 129 25.08 -8.08 4.28
C PRO A 129 25.89 -6.85 3.85
N GLY A 130 25.68 -5.74 4.56
CA GLY A 130 26.30 -4.44 4.27
C GLY A 130 25.71 -3.30 5.12
N SER A 131 26.45 -2.19 5.21
CA SER A 131 25.91 -0.92 5.73
C SER A 131 25.25 -0.17 4.59
N TRP A 132 24.02 0.28 4.80
CA TRP A 132 23.28 1.07 3.82
C TRP A 132 22.49 2.15 4.56
N SER A 133 22.20 3.23 3.86
CA SER A 133 21.43 4.38 4.36
C SER A 133 20.33 4.70 3.37
N ILE A 134 19.22 5.26 3.87
CA ILE A 134 18.15 5.82 3.04
C ILE A 134 18.02 7.31 3.28
N GLU A 135 17.59 7.99 2.23
CA GLU A 135 17.19 9.39 2.27
C GLU A 135 15.75 9.47 2.82
N LEU A 136 15.51 10.36 3.80
CA LEU A 136 14.26 10.41 4.57
C LEU A 136 13.29 11.52 4.11
N HIS A 137 13.78 12.64 3.60
CA HIS A 137 12.98 13.79 3.16
C HIS A 137 12.00 13.43 2.04
N GLY A 138 12.34 12.46 1.18
CA GLY A 138 11.45 11.94 0.15
C GLY A 138 10.33 11.03 0.66
N LEU A 139 10.44 10.45 1.86
CA LEU A 139 9.51 9.44 2.35
C LEU A 139 8.09 9.96 2.63
N PRO A 140 7.89 11.18 3.15
CA PRO A 140 6.54 11.74 3.27
C PRO A 140 5.81 11.85 1.94
N ARG A 141 6.47 12.35 0.89
CA ARG A 141 5.87 12.47 -0.45
C ARG A 141 5.51 11.11 -1.03
N ILE A 142 6.44 10.15 -0.97
CA ILE A 142 6.21 8.77 -1.43
C ILE A 142 5.01 8.16 -0.69
N SER A 143 4.93 8.37 0.62
CA SER A 143 3.85 7.82 1.44
C SER A 143 2.50 8.42 1.07
N MET A 144 2.41 9.74 0.86
CA MET A 144 1.18 10.40 0.42
C MET A 144 0.72 9.90 -0.96
N ASP A 145 1.63 9.81 -1.93
CA ASP A 145 1.32 9.29 -3.27
C ASP A 145 0.74 7.86 -3.19
N VAL A 146 1.34 7.00 -2.36
CA VAL A 146 0.89 5.61 -2.19
C VAL A 146 -0.45 5.54 -1.46
N LEU A 147 -0.67 6.39 -0.45
CA LEU A 147 -1.95 6.48 0.25
C LEU A 147 -3.09 6.91 -0.70
N ASP A 148 -2.81 7.81 -1.65
CA ASP A 148 -3.79 8.23 -2.66
C ASP A 148 -4.16 7.09 -3.61
N VAL A 149 -3.19 6.27 -4.01
CA VAL A 149 -3.45 5.06 -4.83
C VAL A 149 -4.22 4.01 -4.03
N ILE A 150 -3.89 3.81 -2.75
CA ILE A 150 -4.65 2.93 -1.85
C ILE A 150 -6.10 3.42 -1.71
N HIS A 151 -6.33 4.73 -1.57
CA HIS A 151 -7.68 5.30 -1.51
C HIS A 151 -8.50 4.91 -2.73
N PHE A 152 -7.94 5.14 -3.93
CA PHE A 152 -8.61 4.79 -5.18
C PHE A 152 -8.93 3.30 -5.24
N LEU A 153 -7.93 2.46 -4.98
CA LEU A 153 -8.07 1.01 -5.04
C LEU A 153 -9.08 0.49 -4.03
N ALA A 154 -9.16 1.03 -2.82
CA ALA A 154 -10.01 0.52 -1.76
C ALA A 154 -11.44 1.10 -1.78
N ILE A 155 -11.64 2.30 -2.33
CA ILE A 155 -12.90 3.05 -2.18
C ILE A 155 -13.53 3.42 -3.53
N GLU A 156 -12.74 3.77 -4.54
CA GLU A 156 -13.26 4.40 -5.77
C GLU A 156 -13.37 3.45 -6.97
N THR A 157 -12.63 2.34 -6.98
CA THR A 157 -12.60 1.46 -8.18
C THR A 157 -13.90 0.65 -8.41
N PHE A 158 -14.77 0.54 -7.39
CA PHE A 158 -16.07 -0.16 -7.42
C PHE A 158 -16.01 -1.58 -8.05
N ARG A 159 -15.17 -2.45 -7.48
CA ARG A 159 -15.00 -3.87 -7.90
C ARG A 159 -15.63 -4.84 -6.88
N TYR A 160 -15.31 -6.13 -6.97
CA TYR A 160 -15.78 -7.21 -6.08
C TYR A 160 -15.32 -7.11 -4.61
N GLN A 161 -14.93 -5.93 -4.15
CA GLN A 161 -14.44 -5.68 -2.81
C GLN A 161 -15.56 -5.77 -1.79
N ARG A 162 -15.33 -6.54 -0.74
CA ARG A 162 -16.33 -6.78 0.32
C ARG A 162 -16.01 -5.98 1.58
N LEU A 163 -15.75 -4.69 1.43
CA LEU A 163 -15.57 -3.77 2.54
C LEU A 163 -16.95 -3.28 3.03
N ASN A 164 -17.24 -3.46 4.32
CA ASN A 164 -18.43 -2.90 4.93
C ASN A 164 -18.28 -1.39 5.17
N GLN A 165 -19.39 -0.70 5.45
CA GLN A 165 -19.40 0.75 5.66
C GLN A 165 -18.43 1.20 6.76
N ALA A 166 -18.36 0.48 7.89
CA ALA A 166 -17.45 0.83 8.98
C ALA A 166 -15.97 0.71 8.57
N GLN A 167 -15.62 -0.29 7.76
CA GLN A 167 -14.28 -0.45 7.21
C GLN A 167 -13.93 0.67 6.22
N GLN A 168 -14.87 1.05 5.35
CA GLN A 168 -14.66 2.15 4.41
C GLN A 168 -14.43 3.48 5.13
N GLU A 169 -15.24 3.79 6.15
CA GLU A 169 -15.06 5.00 6.96
C GLU A 169 -13.75 4.96 7.76
N LYS A 170 -13.35 3.78 8.26
CA LYS A 170 -12.04 3.61 8.90
C LYS A 170 -10.89 3.90 7.94
N ILE A 171 -10.94 3.36 6.71
CA ILE A 171 -9.94 3.63 5.66
C ILE A 171 -9.84 5.12 5.40
N LYS A 172 -10.96 5.80 5.11
CA LYS A 172 -10.97 7.25 4.84
C LYS A 172 -10.38 8.05 5.99
N ALA A 173 -10.77 7.74 7.23
CA ALA A 173 -10.26 8.43 8.42
C ALA A 173 -8.74 8.25 8.59
N MET A 174 -8.24 7.03 8.41
CA MET A 174 -6.79 6.76 8.52
C MET A 174 -5.99 7.43 7.41
N LEU A 175 -6.49 7.40 6.17
CA LEU A 175 -5.83 8.07 5.04
C LEU A 175 -5.75 9.58 5.29
N PHE A 176 -6.85 10.19 5.72
CA PHE A 176 -6.89 11.61 6.06
C PHE A 176 -5.89 11.97 7.16
N GLN A 177 -5.92 11.25 8.29
CA GLN A 177 -5.02 11.49 9.43
C GLN A 177 -3.55 11.29 9.04
N SER A 178 -3.25 10.22 8.29
CA SER A 178 -1.90 9.91 7.86
C SER A 178 -1.36 10.99 6.93
N LYS A 179 -2.16 11.43 5.95
CA LYS A 179 -1.75 12.52 5.04
C LYS A 179 -1.51 13.82 5.79
N GLN A 180 -2.39 14.19 6.73
CA GLN A 180 -2.20 15.39 7.53
C GLN A 180 -0.87 15.37 8.31
N LEU A 181 -0.54 14.25 8.95
CA LEU A 181 0.74 14.09 9.66
C LEU A 181 1.95 14.21 8.72
N LEU A 182 1.86 13.66 7.51
CA LEU A 182 2.93 13.70 6.53
C LEU A 182 3.14 15.11 5.96
N GLU A 183 2.06 15.84 5.68
CA GLU A 183 2.08 17.23 5.22
C GLU A 183 2.70 18.18 6.25
N GLU A 184 2.44 17.92 7.54
CA GLU A 184 2.95 18.73 8.65
C GLU A 184 4.37 18.30 9.11
N SER A 185 4.91 17.20 8.57
CA SER A 185 6.22 16.66 8.99
C SER A 185 7.39 17.59 8.62
N SER A 186 8.40 17.67 9.50
CA SER A 186 9.60 18.48 9.26
C SER A 186 10.30 18.08 7.96
N LEU A 187 10.43 16.78 7.72
CA LEU A 187 11.01 16.21 6.51
C LEU A 187 10.33 16.73 5.23
N HIS A 188 8.99 16.79 5.21
CA HIS A 188 8.25 17.30 4.07
C HIS A 188 8.43 18.81 3.88
N LEU A 189 8.35 19.57 4.97
CA LEU A 189 8.49 21.02 4.93
C LEU A 189 9.90 21.44 4.49
N GLU A 190 10.92 20.72 4.95
CA GLU A 190 12.32 20.90 4.54
C GLU A 190 12.52 20.59 3.06
N LEU A 191 11.93 19.49 2.54
CA LEU A 191 11.97 19.17 1.11
C LEU A 191 11.35 20.29 0.26
N LEU A 192 10.16 20.78 0.65
CA LEU A 192 9.50 21.88 -0.05
C LEU A 192 10.32 23.18 0.02
N ALA A 193 11.03 23.44 1.12
CA ALA A 193 11.93 24.58 1.22
C ALA A 193 13.10 24.46 0.24
N ALA A 194 13.72 23.29 0.13
CA ALA A 194 14.81 23.02 -0.82
C ALA A 194 14.35 23.17 -2.28
N GLU A 195 13.22 22.56 -2.66
CA GLU A 195 12.67 22.67 -4.01
C GLU A 195 12.35 24.11 -4.43
N ARG A 196 11.96 24.96 -3.45
CA ARG A 196 11.71 26.39 -3.69
C ARG A 196 13.00 27.19 -3.88
N ALA A 197 14.05 26.84 -3.15
CA ALA A 197 15.36 27.49 -3.31
C ALA A 197 15.95 27.20 -4.69
N ASP A 198 15.94 25.94 -5.12
CA ASP A 198 16.48 25.52 -6.43
C ASP A 198 15.77 26.21 -7.61
N LYS A 199 14.45 26.42 -7.49
CA LYS A 199 13.65 27.14 -8.51
C LYS A 199 13.89 28.65 -8.53
N ALA A 200 14.36 29.24 -7.44
CA ALA A 200 14.69 30.67 -7.39
C ALA A 200 16.09 30.97 -7.96
N GLU A 201 16.96 29.95 -8.04
CA GLU A 201 18.32 30.04 -8.57
C GLU A 201 18.46 29.62 -10.05
N SER A 202 17.39 29.05 -10.64
CA SER A 202 17.30 28.64 -12.06
C SER A 202 16.62 29.68 -12.93
#